data_AF-A0A7Y3ELV0-F1
#
_entry.id   AF-A0A7Y3ELV0-F1
#
_cell.length_a   1.000
_cell.length_b   1.000
_cell.length_c   1.000
_cell.angle_alpha   90.00
_cell.angle_beta   90.00
_cell.angle_gamma   90.00
#
_symmetry.space_group_name_H-M   'P 1'
#
loop_
_entity.id
_entity.type
_entity.pdbx_description
1 polymer ?
#
loop_
_entity_poly.entity_id
_entity_poly.type
_entity_poly.pdbx_seq_one_letter_code
_entity_poly.pdbx_strand_id
1 'polypeptide(L)'
;TIRKASAIRRALGLEKAVRFEHHITETFKSIVIQPYNRRKELVELAKDVPNIAAKHEGGDPEIEQTLDHPSDIMDYFIPKSDILEKGLMQALEKNFIEKHKALNHTANALTKAGIGVIAATKLHQ
;
A
#
# COMPACT_ATOMS: atom_id res chain seq x y z
N THR A 1 -17.56 2.22 -8.50
CA THR A 1 -16.19 1.92 -8.95
C THR A 1 -15.38 3.21 -8.99
N ILE A 2 -14.05 3.13 -8.93
CA ILE A 2 -13.15 4.30 -8.93
C ILE A 2 -13.37 5.19 -10.17
N ARG A 3 -13.58 4.61 -11.36
CA ARG A 3 -13.86 5.38 -12.59
C ARG A 3 -15.12 6.24 -12.51
N LYS A 4 -16.22 5.69 -11.97
CA LYS A 4 -17.47 6.46 -11.78
C LYS A 4 -17.25 7.60 -10.77
N ALA A 5 -16.53 7.34 -9.69
CA ALA A 5 -16.17 8.37 -8.72
C ALA A 5 -15.26 9.46 -9.34
N SER A 6 -14.32 9.09 -10.23
CA SER A 6 -13.46 10.03 -10.95
C SER A 6 -14.28 10.99 -11.83
N ALA A 7 -15.28 10.48 -12.56
CA ALA A 7 -16.17 11.31 -13.36
C ALA A 7 -16.93 12.35 -12.51
N ILE A 8 -17.41 11.94 -11.32
CA ILE A 8 -18.07 12.85 -10.37
C ILE A 8 -17.08 13.86 -9.81
N ARG A 9 -15.90 13.43 -9.36
CA ARG A 9 -14.83 14.32 -8.85
C ARG A 9 -14.46 15.39 -9.87
N ARG A 10 -14.38 15.03 -11.16
CA ARG A 10 -14.15 15.98 -12.25
C ARG A 10 -15.31 16.94 -12.44
N ALA A 11 -16.56 16.45 -12.45
CA ALA A 11 -17.74 17.31 -12.56
C ALA A 11 -17.83 18.34 -11.41
N LEU A 12 -17.31 18.01 -10.23
CA LEU A 12 -17.23 18.90 -9.08
C LEU A 12 -15.97 19.80 -9.07
N GLY A 13 -15.06 19.68 -10.04
CA GLY A 13 -13.81 20.46 -10.08
C GLY A 13 -12.78 20.09 -9.01
N LEU A 14 -12.88 18.89 -8.42
CA LEU A 14 -12.11 18.47 -7.24
C LEU A 14 -10.84 17.64 -7.56
N GLU A 15 -10.45 17.51 -8.83
CA GLU A 15 -9.37 16.58 -9.23
C GLU A 15 -8.01 16.86 -8.59
N LYS A 16 -7.72 18.14 -8.28
CA LYS A 16 -6.47 18.56 -7.63
C LYS A 16 -6.53 18.51 -6.10
N ALA A 17 -7.72 18.72 -5.52
CA ALA A 17 -7.91 18.81 -4.07
C ALA A 17 -8.25 17.47 -3.42
N VAL A 18 -8.90 16.57 -4.15
CA VAL A 18 -9.36 15.27 -3.64
C VAL A 18 -8.63 14.13 -4.34
N ARG A 19 -7.84 13.40 -3.54
CA ARG A 19 -7.10 12.21 -3.98
C ARG A 19 -7.90 10.95 -3.64
N PHE A 20 -7.91 9.98 -4.54
CA PHE A 20 -8.44 8.66 -4.21
C PHE A 20 -7.37 7.85 -3.49
N GLU A 21 -7.65 7.40 -2.27
CA GLU A 21 -6.82 6.38 -1.61
C GLU A 21 -7.21 5.00 -2.14
N HIS A 22 -6.21 4.20 -2.50
CA HIS A 22 -6.40 2.85 -3.01
C HIS A 22 -5.40 1.90 -2.37
N HIS A 23 -5.91 1.00 -1.53
CA HIS A 23 -5.11 -0.05 -0.89
C HIS A 23 -4.69 -1.09 -1.94
N ILE A 24 -3.37 -1.27 -2.11
CA ILE A 24 -2.76 -2.15 -3.11
C ILE A 24 -2.42 -3.49 -2.49
N THR A 25 -1.68 -3.46 -1.40
CA THR A 25 -1.48 -4.57 -0.47
C THR A 25 -1.99 -4.13 0.88
N GLU A 26 -2.36 -5.11 1.69
CA GLU A 26 -2.95 -4.90 3.00
C GLU A 26 -2.28 -5.83 4.02
N THR A 27 -2.44 -5.59 5.32
CA THR A 27 -1.94 -6.56 6.32
C THR A 27 -2.43 -7.97 5.99
N PHE A 28 -1.56 -8.96 6.15
CA PHE A 28 -1.86 -10.33 5.74
C PHE A 28 -3.05 -10.90 6.51
N LYS A 29 -3.20 -10.50 7.78
CA LYS A 29 -4.27 -10.95 8.68
C LYS A 29 -5.32 -9.87 8.94
N SER A 30 -6.48 -10.33 9.41
CA SER A 30 -7.47 -9.56 10.19
C SER A 30 -8.32 -8.49 9.48
N ILE A 31 -8.05 -8.12 8.22
CA ILE A 31 -8.80 -7.04 7.54
C ILE A 31 -9.36 -7.42 6.16
N VAL A 32 -8.62 -8.18 5.34
CA VAL A 32 -9.04 -8.58 3.99
C VAL A 32 -8.78 -10.06 3.73
N ILE A 33 -9.51 -10.63 2.77
CA ILE A 33 -9.27 -11.99 2.27
C ILE A 33 -8.02 -11.98 1.40
N GLN A 34 -7.08 -12.91 1.67
CA GLN A 34 -5.85 -13.09 0.90
C GLN A 34 -6.03 -14.10 -0.25
N PRO A 35 -5.24 -14.00 -1.34
CA PRO A 35 -4.20 -12.99 -1.60
C PRO A 35 -4.80 -11.64 -2.04
N TYR A 36 -4.41 -10.57 -1.36
CA TYR A 36 -4.85 -9.21 -1.67
C TYR A 36 -3.69 -8.41 -2.30
N ASN A 37 -3.66 -8.37 -3.63
CA ASN A 37 -2.72 -7.55 -4.39
C ASN A 37 -3.40 -6.90 -5.60
N ARG A 38 -3.70 -5.61 -5.50
CA ARG A 38 -4.42 -4.83 -6.53
C ARG A 38 -3.49 -4.06 -7.46
N ARG A 39 -2.20 -4.40 -7.50
CA ARG A 39 -1.20 -3.68 -8.31
C ARG A 39 -1.55 -3.65 -9.80
N LYS A 40 -2.00 -4.78 -10.35
CA LYS A 40 -2.45 -4.84 -11.76
C LYS A 40 -3.64 -3.92 -12.02
N GLU A 41 -4.62 -3.92 -11.12
CA GLU A 41 -5.77 -3.03 -11.22
C GLU A 41 -5.35 -1.57 -11.15
N LEU A 42 -4.44 -1.22 -10.24
CA LEU A 42 -3.91 0.14 -10.14
C LEU A 42 -3.26 0.59 -11.45
N VAL A 43 -2.40 -0.25 -12.05
CA VAL A 43 -1.76 0.07 -13.34
C VAL A 43 -2.80 0.33 -14.43
N GLU A 44 -3.88 -0.44 -14.47
CA GLU A 44 -4.98 -0.21 -15.42
C GLU A 44 -5.79 1.05 -15.10
N LEU A 45 -6.06 1.34 -13.83
CA LEU A 45 -6.79 2.53 -13.38
C LEU A 45 -6.02 3.82 -13.62
N ALA A 46 -4.72 3.81 -13.35
CA ALA A 46 -3.90 5.02 -13.40
C ALA A 46 -3.59 5.50 -14.84
N LYS A 47 -3.99 4.72 -15.87
CA LYS A 47 -3.98 5.18 -17.27
C LYS A 47 -4.99 6.30 -17.52
N ASP A 48 -6.16 6.24 -16.86
CA ASP A 48 -7.29 7.14 -17.13
C ASP A 48 -7.83 7.87 -15.89
N VAL A 49 -7.40 7.50 -14.67
CA VAL A 49 -7.81 8.13 -13.42
C VAL A 49 -6.62 8.82 -12.75
N PRO A 50 -6.55 10.17 -12.76
CA PRO A 50 -5.44 10.89 -12.14
C PRO A 50 -5.58 10.96 -10.61
N ASN A 51 -4.50 11.35 -9.93
CA ASN A 51 -4.48 11.65 -8.49
C ASN A 51 -5.03 10.51 -7.62
N ILE A 52 -4.33 9.37 -7.67
CA ILE A 52 -4.53 8.19 -6.82
C ILE A 52 -3.34 8.06 -5.86
N ALA A 53 -3.59 7.85 -4.57
CA ALA A 53 -2.62 7.38 -3.60
C ALA A 53 -2.69 5.86 -3.49
N ALA A 54 -1.67 5.19 -4.02
CA ALA A 54 -1.44 3.78 -3.77
C ALA A 54 -0.95 3.60 -2.32
N LYS A 55 -1.68 2.82 -1.53
CA LYS A 55 -1.39 2.56 -0.12
C LYS A 55 -1.03 1.10 0.11
N HIS A 56 -0.10 0.86 1.01
CA HIS A 56 0.41 -0.45 1.35
C HIS A 56 0.43 -0.57 2.87
N GLU A 57 -0.28 -1.56 3.41
CA GLU A 57 -0.30 -1.86 4.85
C GLU A 57 0.42 -3.19 5.17
N GLY A 58 0.66 -4.03 4.17
CA GLY A 58 1.47 -5.25 4.25
C GLY A 58 2.37 -5.45 3.04
N GLY A 59 3.19 -6.50 3.08
CA GLY A 59 4.06 -6.93 1.99
C GLY A 59 3.31 -7.60 0.83
N ASP A 60 4.07 -8.18 -0.09
CA ASP A 60 3.49 -9.01 -1.16
C ASP A 60 2.97 -10.34 -0.57
N PRO A 61 1.73 -10.77 -0.89
CA PRO A 61 1.10 -11.95 -0.27
C PRO A 61 1.92 -13.24 -0.38
N GLU A 62 2.67 -13.39 -1.49
CA GLU A 62 3.53 -14.54 -1.73
C GLU A 62 4.68 -14.67 -0.72
N ILE A 63 5.13 -13.55 -0.14
CA ILE A 63 6.16 -13.49 0.91
C ILE A 63 5.51 -13.56 2.28
N GLU A 64 4.47 -12.75 2.53
CA GLU A 64 3.79 -12.65 3.83
C GLU A 64 3.29 -14.00 4.34
N GLN A 65 2.75 -14.85 3.46
CA GLN A 65 2.27 -16.19 3.83
C GLN A 65 3.37 -17.13 4.36
N THR A 66 4.65 -16.79 4.13
CA THR A 66 5.81 -17.59 4.54
C THR A 66 6.48 -17.08 5.80
N LEU A 67 6.06 -15.91 6.30
CA LEU A 67 6.64 -15.33 7.50
C LEU A 67 6.12 -16.04 8.75
N ASP A 68 7.00 -16.28 9.73
CA ASP A 68 6.59 -16.79 11.04
C ASP A 68 5.63 -15.83 11.75
N HIS A 69 5.83 -14.53 11.54
CA HIS A 69 4.93 -13.45 11.95
C HIS A 69 4.51 -12.63 10.73
N PRO A 70 3.43 -13.04 10.01
CA PRO A 70 2.85 -12.23 8.95
C PRO A 70 2.24 -10.94 9.50
N SER A 71 2.22 -9.88 8.70
CA SER A 71 1.67 -8.59 9.11
C SER A 71 0.20 -8.71 9.56
N ASP A 72 -0.11 -8.06 10.68
CA ASP A 72 -1.46 -7.98 11.23
C ASP A 72 -1.79 -6.54 11.60
N ILE A 73 -3.00 -6.08 11.27
CA ILE A 73 -3.49 -4.76 11.69
C ILE A 73 -3.52 -4.64 13.22
N MET A 74 -3.64 -5.77 13.94
CA MET A 74 -3.65 -5.79 15.39
C MET A 74 -2.28 -5.44 16.00
N ASP A 75 -1.18 -5.57 15.25
CA ASP A 75 0.17 -5.24 15.72
C ASP A 75 0.33 -3.76 16.08
N TYR A 76 -0.46 -2.87 15.44
CA TYR A 76 -0.45 -1.44 15.75
C TYR A 76 -0.94 -1.11 17.16
N PHE A 77 -1.67 -2.02 17.80
CA PHE A 77 -2.23 -1.81 19.14
C PHE A 77 -1.39 -2.46 20.24
N ILE A 78 -0.30 -3.15 19.90
CA ILE A 78 0.57 -3.80 20.88
C ILE A 78 1.35 -2.73 21.64
N PRO A 79 1.30 -2.71 22.98
CA PRO A 79 2.14 -1.83 23.78
C PRO A 79 3.63 -2.07 23.52
N LYS A 80 4.44 -1.01 23.52
CA LYS A 80 5.89 -1.13 23.35
C LYS A 80 6.54 -2.07 24.37
N SER A 81 6.05 -2.08 25.62
CA SER A 81 6.53 -3.00 26.67
C SER A 81 6.43 -4.45 26.22
N ASP A 82 5.27 -4.83 25.68
CA ASP A 82 4.96 -6.19 25.25
C ASP A 82 5.76 -6.57 24.01
N ILE A 83 6.00 -5.64 23.09
CA ILE A 83 6.88 -5.85 21.92
C ILE A 83 8.29 -6.24 22.39
N LEU A 84 8.81 -5.52 23.39
CA LEU A 84 10.15 -5.77 23.91
C LEU A 84 10.23 -7.07 24.71
N GLU A 85 9.26 -7.30 25.60
CA GLU A 85 9.17 -8.51 26.42
C GLU A 85 9.05 -9.78 25.58
N LYS A 86 8.24 -9.73 24.51
CA LYS A 86 8.01 -10.86 23.59
C LYS A 86 9.06 -10.97 22.47
N GLY A 87 10.03 -10.06 22.41
CA GLY A 87 11.07 -10.06 21.37
C GLY A 87 10.56 -9.82 19.95
N LEU A 88 9.43 -9.12 19.78
CA LEU A 88 8.75 -8.96 18.48
C LEU A 88 9.40 -7.92 17.55
N MET A 89 10.37 -7.14 18.03
CA MET A 89 10.93 -6.02 17.27
C MET A 89 11.47 -6.45 15.89
N GLN A 90 12.19 -7.56 15.82
CA GLN A 90 12.74 -8.08 14.56
C GLN A 90 11.65 -8.52 13.57
N ALA A 91 10.57 -9.10 14.07
CA ALA A 91 9.43 -9.51 13.25
C ALA A 91 8.72 -8.28 12.66
N LEU A 92 8.41 -7.28 13.50
CA LEU A 92 7.75 -6.04 13.09
C LEU A 92 8.60 -5.23 12.11
N GLU A 93 9.92 -5.17 12.33
CA GLU A 93 10.86 -4.57 11.38
C GLU A 93 10.81 -5.30 10.04
N LYS A 94 10.81 -6.64 10.05
CA LYS A 94 10.70 -7.42 8.81
C LYS A 94 9.38 -7.13 8.08
N ASN A 95 8.25 -7.05 8.79
CA ASN A 95 6.97 -6.67 8.15
C ASN A 95 7.04 -5.27 7.52
N PHE A 96 7.65 -4.30 8.21
CA PHE A 96 7.85 -2.95 7.66
C PHE A 96 8.69 -2.97 6.37
N ILE A 97 9.79 -3.73 6.36
CA ILE A 97 10.65 -3.86 5.17
C ILE A 97 9.91 -4.54 4.01
N GLU A 98 9.14 -5.60 4.25
CA GLU A 98 8.34 -6.25 3.19
C GLU A 98 7.24 -5.34 2.65
N LYS A 99 6.57 -4.56 3.51
CA LYS A 99 5.64 -3.50 3.10
C LYS A 99 6.31 -2.47 2.20
N HIS A 100 7.52 -2.05 2.54
CA HIS A 100 8.29 -1.09 1.74
C HIS A 100 8.72 -1.68 0.38
N LYS A 101 9.08 -2.97 0.32
CA LYS A 101 9.32 -3.67 -0.95
C LYS A 101 8.07 -3.71 -1.83
N ALA A 102 6.91 -4.03 -1.27
CA ALA A 102 5.64 -4.04 -2.02
C ALA A 102 5.27 -2.65 -2.60
N LEU A 103 5.58 -1.59 -1.86
CA LEU A 103 5.49 -0.20 -2.36
C LEU A 103 6.42 0.01 -3.56
N ASN A 104 7.69 -0.36 -3.45
CA ASN A 104 8.67 -0.20 -4.53
C ASN A 104 8.31 -1.03 -5.78
N HIS A 105 7.80 -2.26 -5.61
CA HIS A 105 7.28 -3.06 -6.71
C HIS A 105 6.11 -2.38 -7.43
N THR A 106 5.26 -1.67 -6.68
CA THR A 106 4.15 -0.89 -7.24
C THR A 106 4.65 0.32 -8.02
N ALA A 107 5.60 1.07 -7.46
CA ALA A 107 6.24 2.18 -8.16
C ALA A 107 6.90 1.72 -9.47
N ASN A 108 7.63 0.61 -9.44
CA ASN A 108 8.27 0.01 -10.62
C ASN A 108 7.24 -0.41 -11.68
N ALA A 109 6.10 -1.00 -11.27
CA ALA A 109 5.04 -1.40 -12.19
C ALA A 109 4.42 -0.18 -12.89
N LEU A 110 4.20 0.92 -12.16
CA LEU A 110 3.67 2.17 -12.72
C LEU A 110 4.66 2.81 -13.70
N THR A 111 5.92 2.95 -13.31
CA THR A 111 6.94 3.60 -14.16
C THR A 111 7.22 2.80 -15.43
N LYS A 112 7.28 1.46 -15.35
CA LYS A 112 7.39 0.59 -16.54
C LYS A 112 6.18 0.71 -17.48
N ALA A 113 5.00 1.02 -16.95
CA ALA A 113 3.80 1.29 -17.74
C ALA A 113 3.73 2.72 -18.28
N GLY A 114 4.76 3.55 -18.08
CA GLY A 114 4.78 4.95 -18.52
C GLY A 114 3.91 5.89 -17.67
N ILE A 115 3.48 5.45 -16.48
CA ILE A 115 2.64 6.23 -15.58
C ILE A 115 3.54 7.03 -14.63
N GLY A 116 3.36 8.36 -14.65
CA GLY A 116 4.11 9.27 -13.78
C GLY A 116 3.79 9.04 -12.30
N VAL A 117 4.82 9.00 -11.47
CA VAL A 117 4.72 8.96 -10.01
C VAL A 117 5.34 10.22 -9.41
N ILE A 118 4.73 10.75 -8.35
CA ILE A 118 5.30 11.88 -7.60
C ILE A 118 6.22 11.29 -6.53
N ALA A 119 7.54 11.42 -6.74
CA ALA A 119 8.52 11.05 -5.73
C ALA A 119 8.58 12.09 -4.60
N ALA A 120 8.96 11.65 -3.40
CA ALA A 120 9.20 12.53 -2.27
C ALA A 120 10.44 13.40 -2.55
N THR A 121 10.24 14.70 -2.77
CA THR A 121 11.28 15.63 -3.24
C THR A 121 12.38 15.92 -2.20
N LYS A 122 12.16 15.56 -0.93
CA LYS A 122 13.09 15.77 0.19
C LYS A 122 13.68 14.48 0.77
N LEU A 123 13.50 13.33 0.11
CA LEU A 123 13.90 12.04 0.69
C LEU A 123 15.43 11.89 0.89
N HIS A 124 16.24 12.63 0.12
CA HIS A 124 17.71 12.56 0.14
C HIS A 124 18.38 13.91 0.48
N GLN A 125 17.62 14.83 1.07
CA GLN A 125 18.17 16.06 1.66
C GLN A 125 18.58 15.79 3.09
#